data_AF-A0A4Q1UWZ7-F1
#
_entry.id   AF-A0A4Q1UWZ7-F1
#
_cell.length_a   1.000
_cell.length_b   1.000
_cell.length_c   1.000
_cell.angle_alpha   90.00
_cell.angle_beta   90.00
_cell.angle_gamma   90.00
#
_symmetry.space_group_name_H-M   'P 1'
#
loop_
_entity.id
_entity.type
_entity.pdbx_description
1 polymer ?
#
loop_
_entity_poly.entity_id
_entity_poly.type
_entity_poly.pdbx_seq_one_letter_code
_entity_poly.pdbx_strand_id
1 'polypeptide(L)' 'MSIRSTVESAFFIAWSFLEGSGELGPPDETANVLLDAIEAQLRRGERRQLMLANKAIDTWRAHAAQSRPSQPARFG' A
#
# COMPACT_ATOMS: atom_id res chain seq x y z
N MET A 1 -1.07 -26.71 -5.13
CA MET A 1 -0.61 -25.31 -5.29
C MET A 1 -1.75 -24.40 -4.85
N SER A 2 -1.66 -23.84 -3.64
CA SER A 2 -2.73 -22.98 -3.11
C SER A 2 -2.83 -21.72 -3.95
N ILE A 3 -3.99 -21.56 -4.58
CA ILE A 3 -4.43 -20.37 -5.29
C ILE A 3 -4.62 -19.30 -4.21
N ARG A 4 -3.54 -18.65 -3.78
CA ARG A 4 -3.69 -17.39 -3.03
C ARG A 4 -4.34 -16.42 -3.99
N SER A 5 -5.46 -15.84 -3.57
CA SER A 5 -6.22 -14.91 -4.42
C SER A 5 -5.28 -13.79 -4.87
N THR A 6 -5.43 -13.31 -6.10
CA THR A 6 -4.61 -12.22 -6.66
C THR A 6 -4.47 -11.03 -5.71
N VAL A 7 -5.52 -10.78 -4.92
CA VAL A 7 -5.57 -9.81 -3.82
C VAL A 7 -4.53 -10.10 -2.74
N GLU A 8 -4.54 -11.31 -2.16
CA GLU A 8 -3.64 -11.70 -1.07
C GLU A 8 -2.17 -11.65 -1.51
N SER A 9 -1.88 -12.12 -2.74
CA SER A 9 -0.53 -12.03 -3.29
C SER A 9 -0.09 -10.57 -3.46
N ALA A 10 -0.94 -9.71 -4.01
CA ALA A 10 -0.62 -8.29 -4.19
C ALA A 10 -0.45 -7.57 -2.84
N PHE A 11 -1.32 -7.86 -1.87
CA PHE A 11 -1.26 -7.32 -0.52
C PHE A 11 0.05 -7.70 0.17
N PHE A 12 0.43 -8.98 0.14
CA PHE A 12 1.65 -9.44 0.80
C PHE A 12 2.91 -8.82 0.19
N ILE A 13 2.95 -8.65 -1.14
CA ILE A 13 4.05 -7.97 -1.84
C ILE A 13 4.13 -6.51 -1.39
N ALA A 14 3.00 -5.78 -1.39
CA ALA A 14 2.96 -4.38 -0.99
C ALA A 14 3.33 -4.18 0.48
N TRP A 15 2.80 -5.02 1.37
CA TRP A 15 3.10 -5.01 2.79
C TRP A 15 4.58 -5.27 3.07
N SER A 16 5.13 -6.35 2.51
CA SER A 16 6.53 -6.72 2.72
C SER A 16 7.49 -5.64 2.19
N PHE A 17 7.13 -4.96 1.09
CA PHE A 17 7.89 -3.82 0.59
C PHE A 17 7.86 -2.63 1.57
N LEU A 18 6.69 -2.27 2.08
CA LEU A 18 6.55 -1.19 3.06
C LEU A 18 7.28 -1.51 4.37
N GLU A 19 7.22 -2.76 4.81
CA GLU A 19 7.85 -3.25 6.04
C GLU A 19 9.37 -3.17 5.92
N GLY A 20 9.91 -3.61 4.77
CA GLY A 20 11.34 -3.50 4.47
C GLY A 20 11.82 -2.05 4.31
N SER A 21 10.96 -1.14 3.85
CA SER A 21 11.30 0.28 3.72
C SER A 21 11.22 1.08 5.03
N GLY A 22 10.60 0.53 6.08
CA GLY A 22 10.38 1.25 7.34
C GLY A 22 9.38 2.40 7.23
N GLU A 23 8.67 2.52 6.10
CA GLU A 23 7.59 3.49 5.87
C GLU A 23 6.22 2.94 6.30
N LEU A 24 6.22 1.85 7.07
CA LEU A 24 5.02 1.22 7.56
C LEU A 24 4.47 2.08 8.71
N GLY A 25 3.34 2.72 8.44
CA GLY A 25 2.61 3.52 9.42
C GLY A 25 1.80 2.64 10.36
N PRO A 26 0.66 3.13 10.87
CA PRO A 26 -0.25 2.31 11.64
C PRO A 26 -0.66 1.08 10.81
N PRO A 27 -0.49 -0.15 11.33
CA PRO A 27 -0.76 -1.36 10.56
C PRO A 27 -2.22 -1.44 10.12
N ASP A 28 -3.17 -0.99 10.96
CA ASP A 28 -4.58 -0.90 10.62
C ASP A 28 -4.86 0.06 9.45
N GLU A 29 -4.26 1.25 9.46
CA GLU A 29 -4.46 2.25 8.41
C GLU A 29 -3.82 1.79 7.10
N THR A 30 -2.59 1.28 7.18
CA THR A 30 -1.85 0.75 6.04
C THR A 30 -2.61 -0.40 5.39
N ALA A 31 -3.14 -1.34 6.19
CA ALA A 31 -3.92 -2.46 5.68
C ALA A 31 -5.20 -2.00 4.97
N ASN A 32 -5.96 -1.06 5.56
CA ASN A 32 -7.17 -0.54 4.94
C ASN A 32 -6.89 0.16 3.60
N VAL A 33 -5.86 1.01 3.54
CA VAL A 33 -5.48 1.72 2.31
C VAL A 33 -5.03 0.74 1.22
N LEU A 34 -4.20 -0.25 1.57
CA LEU A 34 -3.74 -1.26 0.61
C LEU A 34 -4.89 -2.09 0.06
N LEU A 35 -5.80 -2.55 0.92
CA LEU A 35 -6.96 -3.35 0.52
C LEU A 35 -7.92 -2.54 -0.37
N ASP A 36 -8.22 -1.29 0.00
CA ASP A 36 -9.08 -0.41 -0.80
C ASP A 36 -8.49 -0.16 -2.20
N ALA A 37 -7.18 0.14 -2.27
CA ALA A 37 -6.49 0.36 -3.54
C ALA A 37 -6.53 -0.90 -4.44
N ILE A 38 -6.30 -2.08 -3.86
CA ILE A 38 -6.37 -3.35 -4.59
C ILE A 38 -7.80 -3.61 -5.06
N GLU A 39 -8.81 -3.42 -4.22
CA GLU A 39 -10.21 -3.65 -4.55
C GLU A 39 -10.71 -2.68 -5.63
N ALA A 40 -10.29 -1.40 -5.58
CA ALA A 40 -10.56 -0.41 -6.60
C ALA A 40 -9.98 -0.79 -7.97
N GLN A 41 -8.76 -1.34 -8.00
CA GLN A 41 -8.13 -1.80 -9.25
C GLN A 41 -8.77 -3.09 -9.78
N LEU A 42 -9.17 -4.01 -8.89
CA LEU A 42 -9.95 -5.19 -9.28
C LEU A 42 -11.30 -4.81 -9.89
N ARG A 43 -12.00 -3.81 -9.32
CA ARG A 43 -13.23 -3.27 -9.90
C ARG A 43 -13.01 -2.65 -11.29
N ARG A 44 -11.81 -2.11 -11.57
CA ARG A 44 -11.41 -1.63 -12.91
C ARG A 44 -11.04 -2.75 -13.88
N GLY A 45 -10.98 -4.01 -13.42
CA GLY A 45 -10.64 -5.17 -14.23
C GLY A 45 -9.15 -5.54 -14.22
N GLU A 46 -8.32 -4.86 -13.42
CA GLU A 46 -6.90 -5.16 -13.32
C GLU A 46 -6.69 -6.45 -12.51
N ARG A 47 -6.04 -7.45 -13.13
CA ARG A 47 -5.79 -8.77 -12.51
C ARG A 47 -4.30 -9.09 -12.32
N ARG A 48 -3.41 -8.16 -12.69
CA ARG A 48 -1.96 -8.34 -12.56
C ARG A 48 -1.53 -8.06 -11.13
N GLN A 49 -1.11 -9.09 -10.40
CA GLN A 49 -0.69 -9.01 -8.99
C GLN A 49 0.35 -7.92 -8.74
N LEU A 50 1.37 -7.80 -9.59
CA LEU A 50 2.42 -6.78 -9.45
C LEU A 50 1.89 -5.36 -9.68
N MET A 51 0.97 -5.17 -10.63
CA MET A 51 0.36 -3.86 -10.90
C MET A 51 -0.49 -3.41 -9.72
N LEU A 52 -1.26 -4.33 -9.14
CA LEU A 52 -2.08 -4.10 -7.95
C LEU A 52 -1.19 -3.70 -6.75
N ALA A 53 -0.12 -4.45 -6.50
CA ALA A 53 0.83 -4.15 -5.43
C ALA A 53 1.48 -2.77 -5.61
N ASN A 54 1.99 -2.48 -6.81
CA ASN A 54 2.61 -1.18 -7.10
C ASN A 54 1.62 -0.02 -6.93
N LYS A 55 0.37 -0.18 -7.39
CA LYS A 55 -0.68 0.83 -7.20
C LYS A 55 -1.04 1.02 -5.73
N ALA A 56 -1.08 -0.05 -4.95
CA ALA A 56 -1.37 0.01 -3.53
C ALA A 56 -0.25 0.75 -2.77
N ILE A 57 1.02 0.47 -3.10
CA ILE A 57 2.18 1.20 -2.54
C ILE A 57 2.13 2.69 -2.92
N ASP A 58 1.83 3.01 -4.18
CA ASP A 58 1.72 4.40 -4.66
C ASP A 58 0.62 5.17 -3.92
N THR A 59 -0.54 4.52 -3.71
CA THR A 59 -1.67 5.07 -2.95
C THR A 59 -1.29 5.30 -1.48
N TRP A 60 -0.61 4.33 -0.86
CA TRP A 60 -0.10 4.48 0.51
C TRP A 60 0.92 5.61 0.61
N ARG A 61 1.89 5.70 -0.31
CA ARG A 61 2.88 6.79 -0.32
C ARG A 61 2.22 8.16 -0.46
N ALA A 62 1.21 8.28 -1.33
CA ALA A 62 0.42 9.51 -1.45
C ALA A 62 -0.36 9.81 -0.17
N HIS A 63 -0.96 8.80 0.47
CA HIS A 63 -1.65 8.96 1.76
C HIS A 63 -0.69 9.36 2.87
N ALA A 64 0.42 8.64 3.05
CA ALA A 64 1.45 8.93 4.03
C ALA A 64 2.11 10.30 3.80
N ALA A 65 2.30 10.74 2.55
CA ALA A 65 2.79 12.07 2.24
C ALA A 65 1.81 13.18 2.64
N GLN A 66 0.50 12.92 2.56
CA GLN A 66 -0.56 13.85 3.01
C GLN A 66 -0.72 13.81 4.54
N SER A 67 -0.63 12.63 5.15
CA SER A 67 -0.74 12.39 6.59
C SER A 67 0.52 12.74 7.37
N ARG A 68 1.64 13.02 6.70
CA ARG A 68 2.84 13.58 7.33
C ARG A 68 2.66 15.10 7.35
N PRO A 69 2.12 15.69 8.45
CA PRO A 69 2.17 17.14 8.59
C PRO A 69 3.62 17.53 8.45
N SER A 70 3.87 18.50 7.57
CA SER A 70 5.16 19.12 7.34
C SER A 70 5.85 19.28 8.68
N GLN A 71 6.87 18.47 8.94
CA GLN A 71 7.70 18.61 10.12
C GLN A 71 8.35 19.99 9.95
N PRO A 72 7.97 21.03 10.72
CA PRO A 72 8.62 22.31 10.57
C PRO A 72 10.08 22.07 10.88
N ALA A 73 10.93 22.43 9.93
CA ALA A 73 12.37 22.47 10.10
C ALA A 73 12.64 23.13 11.45
N ARG A 74 13.20 22.35 12.37
CA ARG A 74 13.71 22.87 13.63
C ARG A 74 14.97 23.65 13.27
N PHE A 75 14.78 24.92 12.91
CA PHE A 75 15.83 25.91 12.88
C PHE A 75 16.37 26.04 14.31
N GLY A 76 17.66 25.78 14.46
CA GLY A 76 18.48 26.08 15.63
C GLY A 76 19.70 26.84 15.17
#